data_AF-A0AA88PV78-F1
#
_entry.id   AF-A0AA88PV78-F1
#
_cell.length_a   1.000
_cell.length_b   1.000
_cell.length_c   1.000
_cell.angle_alpha   90.00
_cell.angle_beta   90.00
_cell.angle_gamma   90.00
#
_symmetry.space_group_name_H-M   'P 1'
#
loop_
_entity.id
_entity.type
_entity.pdbx_description
1 polymer ?
#
loop_
_entity_poly.entity_id
_entity_poly.type
_entity_poly.pdbx_seq_one_letter_code
_entity_poly.pdbx_strand_id
1 'polypeptide(L)'
;MGSGTSPMGSAGGGNAAADKEKKGQGETGGPVLEKAQKCCGCRFPLLVALLQLLLGIAVAAVAFLMVTISSSLLARETPHWAGIIMIVVSLVGFILFCITRVPDESASAQFILKLLYFFLCTMGLVISVVVIAFQCYHYVLTNSYSCKEMGEYCSCTLDPEDPIARTFTYSGVTDCSAIVSTLPMYYLLQMVLNLAQAIVCLVGAFLLWKHRYQVFFAGLQTGSPSAQNWQKV
;
A
#
# COMPACT_ATOMS: atom_id res chain seq x y z
N MET A 1 85.94 -36.55 -34.13
CA MET A 1 84.57 -36.00 -34.09
C MET A 1 83.59 -37.17 -34.24
N GLY A 2 82.88 -37.74 -33.27
CA GLY A 2 82.90 -37.84 -31.80
C GLY A 2 81.98 -39.05 -31.50
N SER A 3 82.52 -40.18 -31.01
CA SER A 3 82.32 -40.77 -29.66
C SER A 3 80.92 -40.51 -29.08
N GLY A 4 80.06 -41.46 -28.67
CA GLY A 4 80.14 -42.89 -28.39
C GLY A 4 79.07 -43.20 -27.31
N THR A 5 78.60 -44.46 -27.26
CA THR A 5 77.93 -45.15 -26.12
C THR A 5 76.51 -44.75 -25.64
N SER A 6 75.60 -45.74 -25.63
CA SER A 6 74.50 -45.87 -24.64
C SER A 6 75.06 -46.42 -23.31
N PRO A 7 74.43 -46.21 -22.13
CA PRO A 7 73.37 -47.12 -21.68
C PRO A 7 72.30 -46.54 -20.71
N MET A 8 71.42 -47.46 -20.31
CA MET A 8 70.29 -47.50 -19.37
C MET A 8 70.55 -46.95 -17.94
N GLY A 9 69.53 -46.37 -17.27
CA GLY A 9 69.48 -46.31 -15.80
C GLY A 9 68.77 -45.11 -15.12
N SER A 10 67.51 -45.32 -14.75
CA SER A 10 66.77 -44.93 -13.51
C SER A 10 66.93 -43.58 -12.78
N ALA A 11 65.75 -43.10 -12.33
CA ALA A 11 65.42 -42.33 -11.12
C ALA A 11 65.41 -40.78 -11.17
N GLY A 12 64.26 -40.22 -10.76
CA GLY A 12 64.21 -38.97 -9.99
C GLY A 12 63.43 -37.80 -10.57
N GLY A 13 62.12 -37.75 -10.28
CA GLY A 13 61.37 -36.55 -9.82
C GLY A 13 61.31 -35.27 -10.66
N GLY A 14 60.10 -34.80 -10.95
CA GLY A 14 59.85 -33.38 -11.24
C GLY A 14 58.69 -33.09 -12.17
N ASN A 15 57.54 -32.74 -11.57
CA ASN A 15 56.27 -32.29 -12.15
C ASN A 15 56.30 -31.62 -13.55
N ALA A 16 55.45 -32.11 -14.46
CA ALA A 16 54.71 -31.30 -15.44
C ALA A 16 53.50 -32.07 -15.98
N ALA A 17 52.44 -31.32 -16.28
CA ALA A 17 51.07 -31.72 -16.54
C ALA A 17 50.84 -32.76 -17.67
N ALA A 18 49.80 -33.58 -17.52
CA ALA A 18 48.87 -33.93 -18.60
C ALA A 18 47.66 -34.72 -18.06
N ASP A 19 46.49 -34.29 -18.50
CA ASP A 19 45.17 -34.89 -18.33
C ASP A 19 45.10 -36.41 -18.39
N LYS A 20 44.26 -36.99 -17.52
CA LYS A 20 43.41 -38.13 -17.87
C LYS A 20 42.29 -38.34 -16.86
N GLU A 21 41.08 -38.05 -17.34
CA GLU A 21 39.78 -38.64 -17.02
C GLU A 21 39.63 -39.37 -15.68
N LYS A 22 38.85 -38.76 -14.77
CA LYS A 22 37.97 -39.53 -13.87
C LYS A 22 36.52 -39.21 -14.17
N LYS A 23 35.94 -40.13 -14.92
CA LYS A 23 34.52 -40.43 -15.07
C LYS A 23 33.87 -40.48 -13.68
N GLY A 24 32.97 -39.53 -13.39
CA GLY A 24 32.23 -39.45 -12.13
C GLY A 24 30.81 -38.96 -12.40
N GLN A 25 29.88 -39.92 -12.36
CA GLN A 25 28.43 -39.81 -12.15
C GLN A 25 27.73 -38.53 -12.61
N GLY A 26 26.93 -38.68 -13.68
CA GLY A 26 25.76 -37.84 -13.88
C GLY A 26 24.75 -38.11 -12.76
N GLU A 27 24.61 -37.15 -11.86
CA GLU A 27 23.36 -36.92 -11.16
C GLU A 27 22.68 -35.72 -11.82
N THR A 28 21.55 -36.00 -12.44
CA THR A 28 20.59 -35.04 -12.96
C THR A 28 19.99 -34.27 -11.77
N GLY A 29 20.75 -33.31 -11.24
CA GLY A 29 20.24 -32.32 -10.31
C GLY A 29 19.47 -31.26 -11.10
N GLY A 30 18.15 -31.42 -11.18
CA GLY A 30 17.25 -30.33 -11.60
C GLY A 30 17.51 -29.06 -10.79
N PRO A 31 17.05 -27.88 -11.26
CA PRO A 31 17.30 -26.63 -10.56
C PRO A 31 16.79 -26.79 -9.14
N VAL A 32 17.75 -26.82 -8.20
CA VAL A 32 17.50 -26.75 -6.77
C VAL A 32 16.58 -25.55 -6.61
N LEU A 33 15.35 -25.82 -6.21
CA LEU A 33 14.38 -24.84 -5.73
C LEU A 33 15.05 -24.18 -4.52
N GLU A 34 15.92 -23.22 -4.80
CA GLU A 34 16.74 -22.56 -3.83
C GLU A 34 15.77 -21.87 -2.89
N LYS A 35 15.75 -22.40 -1.67
CA LYS A 35 14.89 -22.04 -0.54
C LYS A 35 14.35 -20.64 -0.73
N ALA A 36 13.03 -20.54 -0.91
CA ALA A 36 12.28 -19.33 -0.72
C ALA A 36 12.68 -18.72 0.63
N GLN A 37 13.70 -17.86 0.62
CA GLN A 37 14.10 -17.10 1.77
C GLN A 37 12.84 -16.34 2.16
N LYS A 38 12.31 -16.68 3.33
CA LYS A 38 11.27 -15.92 4.02
C LYS A 38 11.84 -14.53 4.31
N CYS A 39 11.87 -13.70 3.27
CA CYS A 39 12.19 -12.30 3.36
C CYS A 39 11.01 -11.63 4.06
N CYS A 40 11.06 -11.54 5.39
CA CYS A 40 10.06 -10.83 6.19
C CYS A 40 9.90 -9.37 5.70
N GLY A 41 10.97 -8.75 5.18
CA GLY A 41 10.93 -7.42 4.58
C GLY A 41 10.17 -7.33 3.25
N CYS A 42 10.08 -8.42 2.49
CA CYS A 42 9.39 -8.46 1.19
C CYS A 42 7.85 -8.59 1.34
N ARG A 43 7.37 -8.87 2.56
CA ARG A 43 5.95 -8.86 2.92
C ARG A 43 5.47 -7.51 3.42
N PHE A 44 6.37 -6.61 3.82
CA PHE A 44 5.97 -5.35 4.43
C PHE A 44 5.14 -4.46 3.49
N PRO A 45 5.48 -4.29 2.20
CA PRO A 45 4.63 -3.55 1.26
C PRO A 45 3.28 -4.26 0.98
N LEU A 46 3.26 -5.60 1.02
CA LEU A 46 2.01 -6.38 0.87
C LEU A 46 1.07 -6.14 2.05
N LEU A 47 1.59 -6.13 3.27
CA LEU A 47 0.78 -5.88 4.46
C LEU A 47 0.17 -4.47 4.41
N VAL A 48 0.94 -3.47 3.98
CA VAL A 48 0.43 -2.10 3.81
C VAL A 48 -0.68 -2.06 2.75
N ALA A 49 -0.48 -2.66 1.57
CA ALA A 49 -1.49 -2.67 0.52
C ALA A 49 -2.77 -3.42 0.93
N LEU A 50 -2.64 -4.54 1.64
CA LEU A 50 -3.79 -5.28 2.18
C LEU A 50 -4.55 -4.47 3.23
N LEU A 51 -3.84 -3.78 4.13
CA LEU A 51 -4.46 -2.90 5.11
C LEU A 51 -5.20 -1.73 4.43
N GLN A 52 -4.60 -1.11 3.41
CA GLN A 52 -5.27 -0.05 2.63
C GLN A 52 -6.58 -0.54 2.02
N LEU A 53 -6.58 -1.76 1.45
CA LEU A 53 -7.77 -2.36 0.86
C LEU A 53 -8.85 -2.67 1.89
N LEU A 54 -8.49 -3.32 2.99
CA LEU A 54 -9.46 -3.68 4.04
C LEU A 54 -10.08 -2.44 4.68
N LEU A 55 -9.27 -1.41 4.96
CA LEU A 55 -9.75 -0.14 5.50
C LEU A 55 -10.60 0.62 4.48
N GLY A 56 -10.21 0.64 3.20
CA GLY A 56 -11.01 1.25 2.13
C GLY A 56 -12.39 0.59 2.01
N ILE A 57 -12.47 -0.74 2.07
CA ILE A 57 -13.74 -1.48 2.09
C ILE A 57 -14.56 -1.12 3.33
N ALA A 58 -13.94 -1.08 4.52
CA ALA A 58 -14.64 -0.74 5.76
C ALA A 58 -15.21 0.69 5.73
N VAL A 59 -14.42 1.69 5.30
CA VAL A 59 -14.86 3.08 5.15
C VAL A 59 -16.06 3.18 4.21
N ALA A 60 -16.02 2.48 3.08
CA ALA A 60 -17.12 2.48 2.14
C ALA A 60 -18.37 1.78 2.70
N ALA A 61 -18.22 0.61 3.33
CA ALA A 61 -19.32 -0.11 3.95
C ALA A 61 -20.04 0.78 4.99
N VAL A 62 -19.29 1.46 5.86
CA VAL A 62 -19.87 2.40 6.83
C VAL A 62 -20.55 3.58 6.13
N ALA A 63 -19.98 4.13 5.06
CA ALA A 63 -20.62 5.22 4.31
C ALA A 63 -21.96 4.80 3.69
N PHE A 64 -22.05 3.59 3.15
CA PHE A 64 -23.31 3.03 2.64
C PHE A 64 -24.32 2.74 3.76
N LEU A 65 -23.86 2.24 4.92
CA LEU A 65 -24.74 2.06 6.08
C LEU A 65 -25.34 3.39 6.54
N MET A 66 -24.56 4.48 6.56
CA MET A 66 -25.08 5.81 6.90
C MET A 66 -26.18 6.29 5.95
N VAL A 67 -26.08 5.97 4.66
CA VAL A 67 -27.14 6.28 3.67
C VAL A 67 -28.46 5.58 4.01
N THR A 68 -28.41 4.39 4.63
CA THR A 68 -29.63 3.66 5.01
C THR A 68 -30.39 4.28 6.17
N ILE A 69 -29.77 5.18 6.94
CA ILE A 69 -30.40 5.81 8.10
C ILE A 69 -31.49 6.78 7.68
N SER A 70 -31.26 7.57 6.63
CA SER A 70 -32.27 8.49 6.10
C SER A 70 -31.97 8.78 4.64
N SER A 71 -33.02 8.74 3.81
CA SER A 71 -32.93 9.09 2.39
C SER A 71 -32.54 10.56 2.17
N SER A 72 -32.73 11.41 3.18
CA SER A 72 -32.31 12.83 3.16
C SER A 72 -30.80 13.05 3.34
N LEU A 73 -30.04 12.02 3.72
CA LEU A 73 -28.58 12.11 3.94
C LEU A 73 -27.75 12.06 2.65
N LEU A 74 -28.36 11.68 1.52
CA LEU A 74 -27.69 11.23 0.30
C LEU A 74 -26.92 12.30 -0.49
N ALA A 75 -27.09 13.59 -0.22
CA ALA A 75 -26.41 14.64 -0.99
C ALA A 75 -25.64 15.67 -0.14
N ARG A 76 -25.89 15.76 1.18
CA ARG A 76 -25.40 16.88 2.01
C ARG A 76 -24.44 16.47 3.12
N GLU A 77 -24.61 15.28 3.69
CA GLU A 77 -23.99 14.93 4.99
C GLU A 77 -23.17 13.62 4.94
N THR A 78 -23.13 12.90 3.80
CA THR A 78 -22.47 11.59 3.71
C THR A 78 -21.30 11.60 2.72
N PRO A 79 -20.09 11.17 3.14
CA PRO A 79 -18.92 11.10 2.27
C PRO A 79 -18.92 9.83 1.39
N HIS A 80 -20.06 9.46 0.81
CA HIS A 80 -20.16 8.28 -0.06
C HIS A 80 -19.24 8.42 -1.30
N TRP A 81 -19.10 9.63 -1.82
CA TRP A 81 -18.13 9.98 -2.86
C TRP A 81 -16.69 9.64 -2.45
N ALA A 82 -16.32 9.90 -1.20
CA ALA A 82 -14.99 9.59 -0.70
C ALA A 82 -14.78 8.08 -0.52
N GLY A 83 -15.79 7.36 -0.02
CA GLY A 83 -15.75 5.90 0.10
C GLY A 83 -15.50 5.20 -1.25
N ILE A 84 -16.16 5.65 -2.31
CA ILE A 84 -15.96 5.14 -3.67
C ILE A 84 -14.53 5.40 -4.16
N ILE A 85 -14.03 6.63 -3.98
CA ILE A 85 -12.66 6.98 -4.38
C ILE A 85 -11.64 6.14 -3.61
N MET A 86 -11.84 5.92 -2.31
CA MET A 86 -10.95 5.13 -1.47
C MET A 86 -10.94 3.64 -1.86
N ILE A 87 -12.08 3.07 -2.26
CA ILE A 87 -12.13 1.73 -2.85
C ILE A 87 -11.29 1.68 -4.13
N VAL A 88 -11.50 2.61 -5.06
CA VAL A 88 -10.79 2.63 -6.34
C VAL A 88 -9.28 2.77 -6.12
N VAL A 89 -8.84 3.71 -5.30
CA VAL A 89 -7.43 3.92 -4.94
C VAL A 89 -6.83 2.64 -4.34
N SER A 90 -7.57 1.95 -3.47
CA SER A 90 -7.08 0.74 -2.81
C SER A 90 -7.04 -0.48 -3.73
N LEU A 91 -8.04 -0.64 -4.61
CA LEU A 91 -8.07 -1.69 -5.64
C LEU A 91 -6.94 -1.51 -6.64
N VAL A 92 -6.75 -0.29 -7.14
CA VAL A 92 -5.65 0.02 -8.06
C VAL A 92 -4.33 -0.23 -7.35
N GLY A 93 -4.14 0.25 -6.12
CA GLY A 93 -2.93 -0.02 -5.34
C GLY A 93 -2.63 -1.52 -5.17
N PHE A 94 -3.66 -2.33 -4.93
CA PHE A 94 -3.52 -3.79 -4.81
C PHE A 94 -3.17 -4.47 -6.15
N ILE A 95 -3.80 -4.05 -7.26
CA ILE A 95 -3.51 -4.58 -8.60
C ILE A 95 -2.08 -4.23 -9.01
N LEU A 96 -1.69 -2.97 -8.86
CA LEU A 96 -0.33 -2.49 -9.15
C LEU A 96 0.70 -3.26 -8.31
N PHE A 97 0.38 -3.56 -7.05
CA PHE A 97 1.22 -4.40 -6.20
C PHE A 97 1.34 -5.85 -6.71
N CYS A 98 0.23 -6.48 -7.10
CA CYS A 98 0.25 -7.84 -7.65
C CYS A 98 1.09 -7.94 -8.94
N ILE A 99 1.09 -6.90 -9.77
CA ILE A 99 1.91 -6.83 -10.98
C ILE A 99 3.40 -6.69 -10.62
N THR A 100 3.78 -5.90 -9.60
CA THR A 100 5.20 -5.79 -9.17
C THR A 100 5.80 -7.07 -8.60
N ARG A 101 4.98 -8.06 -8.22
CA ARG A 101 5.43 -9.35 -7.66
C ARG A 101 5.98 -10.30 -8.71
N VAL A 102 5.68 -10.09 -9.99
CA VAL A 102 6.25 -10.86 -11.09
C VAL A 102 7.58 -10.22 -11.49
N PRO A 103 8.72 -10.91 -11.33
CA PRO A 103 10.01 -10.37 -11.67
C PRO A 103 10.26 -10.53 -13.19
N ASP A 104 9.60 -9.71 -14.02
CA ASP A 104 9.88 -9.56 -15.46
C ASP A 104 9.13 -8.31 -15.98
N GLU A 105 9.55 -7.45 -16.92
CA GLU A 105 10.74 -7.31 -17.77
C GLU A 105 10.82 -5.77 -18.04
N SER A 106 12.00 -5.14 -17.86
CA SER A 106 12.30 -3.68 -17.88
C SER A 106 12.17 -2.86 -16.56
N ALA A 107 13.27 -2.22 -16.17
CA ALA A 107 13.36 -1.37 -14.97
C ALA A 107 12.43 -0.13 -15.01
N SER A 108 12.02 0.32 -16.20
CA SER A 108 11.13 1.46 -16.41
C SER A 108 9.70 1.19 -15.95
N ALA A 109 9.16 0.00 -16.23
CA ALA A 109 7.81 -0.38 -15.81
C ALA A 109 7.69 -0.44 -14.28
N GLN A 110 8.66 -1.05 -13.61
CA GLN A 110 8.69 -1.10 -12.13
C GLN A 110 8.83 0.29 -11.50
N PHE A 111 9.53 1.22 -12.16
CA PHE A 111 9.65 2.60 -11.72
C PHE A 111 8.33 3.36 -11.84
N ILE A 112 7.67 3.30 -13.00
CA ILE A 112 6.35 3.91 -13.22
C ILE A 112 5.35 3.38 -12.20
N LEU A 113 5.37 2.07 -11.95
CA LEU A 113 4.44 1.41 -11.05
C LEU A 113 4.62 1.85 -9.58
N LYS A 114 5.88 1.97 -9.13
CA LYS A 114 6.20 2.52 -7.79
C LYS A 114 5.79 3.98 -7.65
N LEU A 115 5.99 4.79 -8.69
CA LEU A 115 5.56 6.19 -8.72
C LEU A 115 4.04 6.33 -8.65
N LEU A 116 3.31 5.53 -9.44
CA LEU A 116 1.84 5.52 -9.42
C LEU A 116 1.33 5.14 -8.03
N TYR A 117 1.89 4.09 -7.41
CA TYR A 117 1.48 3.70 -6.07
C TYR A 117 1.82 4.76 -5.00
N PHE A 118 2.95 5.47 -5.13
CA PHE A 118 3.27 6.61 -4.27
C PHE A 118 2.26 7.75 -4.41
N PHE A 119 1.87 8.09 -5.64
CA PHE A 119 0.85 9.09 -5.90
C PHE A 119 -0.51 8.68 -5.30
N LEU A 120 -0.91 7.43 -5.49
CA LEU A 120 -2.15 6.87 -4.91
C LEU A 120 -2.14 6.90 -3.38
N CYS A 121 -1.02 6.56 -2.73
CA CYS A 121 -0.89 6.68 -1.28
C CYS A 121 -1.03 8.14 -0.81
N THR A 122 -0.42 9.08 -1.53
CA THR A 122 -0.50 10.52 -1.21
C THR A 122 -1.93 11.04 -1.37
N MET A 123 -2.60 10.67 -2.46
CA MET A 123 -4.01 11.00 -2.68
C MET A 123 -4.91 10.39 -1.60
N GLY A 124 -4.70 9.13 -1.26
CA GLY A 124 -5.43 8.44 -0.18
C GLY A 124 -5.26 9.13 1.17
N LEU A 125 -4.07 9.64 1.48
CA LEU A 125 -3.83 10.45 2.68
C LEU A 125 -4.63 11.75 2.65
N VAL A 126 -4.55 12.53 1.56
CA VAL A 126 -5.27 13.81 1.43
C VAL A 126 -6.78 13.60 1.55
N ILE A 127 -7.32 12.61 0.84
CA ILE A 127 -8.75 12.28 0.89
C ILE A 127 -9.15 11.88 2.31
N SER A 128 -8.36 11.04 2.98
CA SER A 128 -8.65 10.64 4.37
C SER A 128 -8.73 11.83 5.32
N VAL A 129 -7.81 12.80 5.19
CA VAL A 129 -7.82 14.04 5.99
C VAL A 129 -9.05 14.90 5.69
N VAL A 130 -9.41 15.06 4.41
CA VAL A 130 -10.61 15.81 4.00
C VAL A 130 -11.86 15.15 4.58
N VAL A 131 -11.96 13.82 4.53
CA VAL A 131 -13.08 13.08 5.12
C VAL A 131 -13.13 13.31 6.63
N ILE A 132 -12.01 13.23 7.35
CA ILE A 132 -11.99 13.49 8.80
C ILE A 132 -12.50 14.90 9.11
N ALA A 133 -12.05 15.92 8.36
CA ALA A 133 -12.51 17.30 8.56
C ALA A 133 -14.03 17.43 8.31
N PHE A 134 -14.53 16.82 7.25
CA PHE A 134 -15.96 16.78 6.93
C PHE A 134 -16.76 16.09 8.04
N GLN A 135 -16.33 14.92 8.50
CA GLN A 135 -17.01 14.19 9.57
C GLN A 135 -16.95 14.91 10.91
N CYS A 136 -15.87 15.63 11.21
CA CYS A 136 -15.77 16.44 12.41
C CYS A 136 -16.79 17.59 12.38
N TYR A 137 -16.89 18.30 11.25
CA TYR A 137 -17.90 19.34 11.06
C TYR A 137 -19.32 18.80 11.26
N HIS A 138 -19.66 17.69 10.60
CA HIS A 138 -20.98 17.08 10.71
C HIS A 138 -21.27 16.47 12.09
N TYR A 139 -20.26 15.96 12.79
CA TYR A 139 -20.38 15.48 14.16
C TYR A 139 -20.75 16.62 15.12
N VAL A 140 -20.00 17.74 15.06
CA VAL A 140 -20.28 18.92 15.90
C VAL A 140 -21.67 19.48 15.56
N LEU A 141 -21.97 19.63 14.28
CA LEU A 141 -23.26 20.14 13.81
C LEU A 141 -24.43 19.26 14.27
N THR A 142 -24.31 17.94 14.13
CA THR A 142 -25.39 17.01 14.51
C THR A 142 -25.63 17.00 16.01
N ASN A 143 -24.58 17.07 16.82
CA ASN A 143 -24.69 17.14 18.29
C ASN A 143 -25.27 18.47 18.79
N SER A 144 -25.31 19.50 17.96
CA SER A 144 -25.96 20.77 18.28
C SER A 144 -27.44 20.82 17.91
N TYR A 145 -28.00 19.79 17.26
CA TYR A 145 -29.42 19.79 16.90
C TYR A 145 -30.34 19.40 18.06
N SER A 146 -31.46 20.11 18.15
CA SER A 146 -32.66 19.67 18.86
C SER A 146 -33.66 19.11 17.86
N CYS A 147 -33.93 17.80 17.93
CA CYS A 147 -34.82 17.10 17.00
C CYS A 147 -36.18 16.77 17.64
N LYS A 148 -37.25 16.89 16.84
CA LYS A 148 -38.61 16.51 17.20
C LYS A 148 -39.15 15.46 16.23
N GLU A 149 -39.82 14.45 16.78
CA GLU A 149 -40.51 13.41 16.02
C GLU A 149 -41.79 13.97 15.40
N MET A 150 -41.99 13.71 14.10
CA MET A 150 -43.16 14.16 13.34
C MET A 150 -43.85 12.98 12.63
N GLY A 151 -43.70 11.76 13.16
CA GLY A 151 -44.25 10.53 12.58
C GLY A 151 -43.26 9.85 11.64
N GLU A 152 -43.30 10.16 10.34
CA GLU A 152 -42.43 9.53 9.31
C GLU A 152 -41.14 10.31 9.01
N TYR A 153 -40.94 11.42 9.72
CA TYR A 153 -39.76 12.25 9.60
C TYR A 153 -39.39 12.90 10.93
N CYS A 154 -38.14 13.31 11.02
CA CYS A 154 -37.60 14.09 12.13
C CYS A 154 -37.32 15.52 11.69
N SER A 155 -37.73 16.50 12.50
CA SER A 155 -37.43 17.91 12.29
C SER A 155 -36.38 18.36 13.30
N CYS A 156 -35.19 18.70 12.82
CA CYS A 156 -34.03 19.04 13.64
C CYS A 156 -33.64 20.51 13.45
N THR A 157 -33.55 21.27 14.53
CA THR A 157 -33.23 22.70 14.53
C THR A 157 -32.00 22.96 15.39
N LEU A 158 -31.13 23.87 14.97
CA LEU A 158 -29.87 24.18 15.68
C LEU A 158 -30.11 24.85 17.04
N ASP A 159 -31.00 25.85 17.07
CA ASP A 159 -31.44 26.50 18.30
C ASP A 159 -32.96 26.67 18.22
N PRO A 160 -33.75 25.96 19.04
CA PRO A 160 -35.21 26.04 19.00
C PRO A 160 -35.75 27.41 19.48
N GLU A 161 -34.94 28.21 20.18
CA GLU A 161 -35.34 29.53 20.67
C GLU A 161 -35.08 30.65 19.65
N ASP A 162 -34.24 30.40 18.64
CA ASP A 162 -33.98 31.34 17.55
C ASP A 162 -34.99 31.13 16.39
N PRO A 163 -35.89 32.10 16.11
CA PRO A 163 -36.91 31.99 15.07
C PRO A 163 -36.33 31.94 13.65
N ILE A 164 -35.05 32.25 13.45
CA ILE A 164 -34.36 32.24 12.15
C ILE A 164 -33.47 30.98 12.04
N ALA A 165 -33.40 30.15 13.08
CA ALA A 165 -32.57 28.96 13.09
C ALA A 165 -32.93 28.00 11.95
N ARG A 166 -31.89 27.55 11.25
CA ARG A 166 -32.03 26.61 10.15
C ARG A 166 -32.60 25.29 10.67
N THR A 167 -33.69 24.85 10.06
CA THR A 167 -34.34 23.58 10.35
C THR A 167 -34.07 22.58 9.24
N PHE A 168 -33.74 21.35 9.61
CA PHE A 168 -33.42 20.24 8.73
C PHE A 168 -34.43 19.12 8.93
N THR A 169 -35.03 18.67 7.83
CA THR A 169 -35.95 17.52 7.84
C THR A 169 -35.21 16.26 7.40
N TYR A 170 -35.37 15.19 8.19
CA TYR A 170 -34.83 13.86 7.91
C TYR A 170 -36.00 12.90 7.68
N SER A 171 -36.26 12.57 6.42
CA SER A 171 -37.35 11.67 6.01
C SER A 171 -36.97 10.19 6.16
N GLY A 172 -37.99 9.34 6.29
CA GLY A 172 -37.81 7.88 6.41
C GLY A 172 -37.24 7.46 7.77
N VAL A 173 -37.43 8.30 8.79
CA VAL A 173 -36.95 8.08 10.15
C VAL A 173 -38.11 8.31 11.11
N THR A 174 -38.53 7.25 11.79
CA THR A 174 -39.61 7.31 12.78
C THR A 174 -39.10 7.62 14.18
N ASP A 175 -37.87 7.21 14.50
CA ASP A 175 -37.20 7.47 15.79
C ASP A 175 -36.02 8.42 15.56
N CYS A 176 -36.13 9.63 16.11
CA CYS A 176 -35.07 10.65 15.95
C CYS A 176 -33.76 10.31 16.66
N SER A 177 -33.73 9.28 17.53
CA SER A 177 -32.49 8.74 18.10
C SER A 177 -31.51 8.25 17.02
N ALA A 178 -32.03 7.83 15.86
CA ALA A 178 -31.21 7.49 14.71
C ALA A 178 -30.36 8.68 14.23
N ILE A 179 -30.87 9.91 14.34
CA ILE A 179 -30.19 11.15 13.94
C ILE A 179 -29.32 11.70 15.07
N VAL A 180 -29.84 11.79 16.31
CA VAL A 180 -29.11 12.45 17.41
C VAL A 180 -28.12 11.56 18.14
N SER A 181 -28.18 10.23 17.95
CA SER A 181 -27.30 9.28 18.64
C SER A 181 -26.56 8.38 17.66
N THR A 182 -27.29 7.66 16.80
CA THR A 182 -26.69 6.66 15.90
C THR A 182 -25.80 7.30 14.83
N LEU A 183 -26.26 8.37 14.19
CA LEU A 183 -25.50 9.07 13.16
C LEU A 183 -24.16 9.68 13.68
N PRO A 184 -24.12 10.36 14.85
CA PRO A 184 -22.87 10.75 15.51
C PRO A 184 -21.87 9.61 15.74
N MET A 185 -22.35 8.43 16.14
CA MET A 185 -21.48 7.26 16.31
C MET A 185 -20.83 6.83 14.99
N TYR A 186 -21.57 6.89 13.87
CA TYR A 186 -21.01 6.62 12.55
C TYR A 186 -19.99 7.68 12.11
N TYR A 187 -20.18 8.95 12.45
CA TYR A 187 -19.16 9.98 12.20
C TYR A 187 -17.86 9.68 12.95
N LEU A 188 -17.94 9.30 14.23
CA LEU A 188 -16.78 8.87 15.03
C LEU A 188 -16.08 7.66 14.44
N LEU A 189 -16.85 6.63 14.06
CA LEU A 189 -16.29 5.44 13.41
C LEU A 189 -15.58 5.79 12.10
N GLN A 190 -16.18 6.64 11.26
CA GLN A 190 -15.56 7.12 10.02
C GLN A 190 -14.28 7.92 10.29
N MET A 191 -14.25 8.78 11.30
CA MET A 191 -13.04 9.50 11.68
C MET A 191 -11.90 8.54 12.06
N VAL A 192 -12.18 7.53 12.88
CA VAL A 192 -11.17 6.53 13.30
C VAL A 192 -10.67 5.71 12.11
N LEU A 193 -11.58 5.21 11.25
CA LEU A 193 -11.22 4.42 10.07
C LEU A 193 -10.38 5.23 9.08
N ASN A 194 -10.75 6.48 8.80
CA ASN A 194 -9.99 7.35 7.91
C ASN A 194 -8.66 7.78 8.53
N LEU A 195 -8.56 7.94 9.86
CA LEU A 195 -7.28 8.19 10.52
C LEU A 195 -6.33 7.00 10.36
N ALA A 196 -6.82 5.78 10.61
CA ALA A 196 -6.05 4.57 10.38
C ALA A 196 -5.59 4.48 8.92
N GLN A 197 -6.49 4.77 7.97
CA GLN A 197 -6.17 4.78 6.55
C GLN A 197 -5.13 5.83 6.16
N ALA A 198 -5.22 7.04 6.73
CA ALA A 198 -4.22 8.09 6.53
C ALA A 198 -2.83 7.65 7.01
N ILE A 199 -2.76 6.99 8.17
CA ILE A 199 -1.50 6.45 8.72
C ILE A 199 -0.94 5.38 7.80
N VAL A 200 -1.76 4.43 7.33
CA VAL A 200 -1.31 3.37 6.43
C VAL A 200 -0.86 3.94 5.08
N CYS A 201 -1.57 4.92 4.53
CA CYS A 201 -1.16 5.67 3.33
C CYS A 201 0.17 6.39 3.52
N LEU A 202 0.37 7.05 4.67
CA LEU A 202 1.63 7.72 5.02
C LEU A 202 2.79 6.71 5.11
N VAL A 203 2.58 5.57 5.77
CA VAL A 203 3.56 4.49 5.87
C VAL A 203 3.90 3.95 4.48
N GLY A 204 2.90 3.72 3.62
CA GLY A 204 3.11 3.29 2.24
C GLY A 204 3.97 4.27 1.44
N ALA A 205 3.62 5.56 1.47
CA ALA A 205 4.38 6.62 0.81
C ALA A 205 5.81 6.72 1.35
N PHE A 206 5.99 6.67 2.68
CA PHE A 206 7.29 6.72 3.33
C PHE A 206 8.20 5.55 2.94
N LEU A 207 7.66 4.33 2.83
CA LEU A 207 8.45 3.16 2.43
C LEU A 207 8.93 3.24 0.99
N LEU A 208 8.08 3.72 0.09
CA LEU A 208 8.44 3.94 -1.31
C LEU A 208 9.49 5.05 -1.44
N TRP A 209 9.30 6.15 -0.71
CA TRP A 209 10.28 7.23 -0.60
C TRP A 209 11.62 6.70 -0.10
N LYS A 210 11.62 6.01 1.05
CA LYS A 210 12.82 5.43 1.65
C LYS A 210 13.52 4.47 0.71
N HIS A 211 12.80 3.56 0.04
CA HIS A 211 13.37 2.63 -0.92
C HIS A 211 14.06 3.37 -2.09
N ARG A 212 13.55 4.52 -2.52
CA ARG A 212 14.14 5.30 -3.61
C ARG A 212 15.37 6.09 -3.15
N TYR A 213 15.30 6.74 -1.99
CA TYR A 213 16.33 7.71 -1.56
C TYR A 213 17.39 7.15 -0.60
N GLN A 214 17.22 5.95 -0.02
CA GLN A 214 18.30 5.31 0.76
C GLN A 214 19.55 5.01 -0.07
N VAL A 215 19.42 4.88 -1.40
CA VAL A 215 20.54 4.57 -2.30
C VAL A 215 21.19 5.83 -2.90
N PHE A 216 20.67 7.03 -2.62
CA PHE A 216 21.25 8.31 -3.08
C PHE A 216 21.98 9.08 -1.97
N PHE A 217 22.38 8.41 -0.89
CA PHE A 217 23.34 9.01 0.03
C PHE A 217 24.72 9.11 -0.66
N ALA A 218 24.98 10.31 -1.17
CA ALA A 218 26.27 10.91 -1.48
C ALA A 218 27.19 10.15 -2.45
N GLY A 219 26.94 10.26 -3.77
CA GLY A 219 27.98 10.36 -4.82
C GLY A 219 29.16 9.37 -4.85
N LEU A 220 29.16 8.34 -4.02
CA LEU A 220 30.15 7.29 -3.92
C LEU A 220 29.45 6.08 -4.50
N GLN A 221 29.48 6.03 -5.83
CA GLN A 221 29.52 4.76 -6.52
C GLN A 221 30.66 3.97 -5.86
N THR A 222 30.36 3.11 -4.90
CA THR A 222 31.32 2.14 -4.39
C THR A 222 31.67 1.29 -5.58
N GLY A 223 32.79 1.64 -6.22
CA GLY A 223 33.26 0.98 -7.42
C GLY A 223 33.27 -0.51 -7.18
N SER A 224 32.53 -1.24 -8.00
CA SER A 224 32.85 -2.64 -8.21
C SER A 224 34.31 -2.70 -8.67
N PRO A 225 35.17 -3.53 -8.06
CA PRO A 225 36.54 -3.74 -8.54
C PRO A 225 36.60 -4.25 -9.99
N SER A 226 35.47 -4.64 -10.59
CA SER A 226 35.42 -5.18 -11.96
C SER A 226 35.32 -4.12 -13.07
N ALA A 227 35.28 -2.83 -12.76
CA ALA A 227 35.14 -1.77 -13.76
C ALA A 227 36.46 -1.28 -14.40
N GLN A 228 37.59 -1.96 -14.16
CA GLN A 228 38.89 -1.57 -14.77
C GLN A 228 39.13 -2.12 -16.18
N ASN A 229 38.25 -2.94 -16.76
CA ASN A 229 38.52 -3.61 -18.04
C ASN A 229 37.85 -3.02 -19.29
N TRP A 230 37.34 -1.78 -19.25
CA TRP A 230 36.69 -1.17 -20.42
C TRP A 230 37.35 0.11 -20.94
N GLN A 231 38.68 0.20 -20.86
CA GLN A 231 39.44 1.10 -21.73
C GLN A 231 40.67 0.39 -22.30
N LYS A 232 40.45 -0.28 -23.43
CA LYS A 232 41.43 -0.53 -24.50
C LYS A 232 40.69 -1.16 -25.68
N VAL A 233 40.18 -0.33 -26.58
CA VAL A 233 40.44 -0.34 -28.04
C VAL A 233 40.17 1.07 -28.54
#